data_AF-A0AAX0M4B4-F1
#
_entry.id   AF-A0AAX0M4B4-F1
#
_cell.length_a   1.000
_cell.length_b   1.000
_cell.length_c   1.000
_cell.angle_alpha   90.00
_cell.angle_beta   90.00
_cell.angle_gamma   90.00
#
_symmetry.space_group_name_H-M   'P 1'
#
loop_
_entity.id
_entity.type
_entity.pdbx_description
1 polymer ?
#
loop_
_entity_poly.entity_id
_entity_poly.type
_entity_poly.pdbx_seq_one_letter_code
_entity_poly.pdbx_strand_id
1 'polypeptide(L)'
;MNAGKLCSQIGHAFHYSVRNKEICNSLVDDYENPEFGGSKVCLWANDEIHIHKIHHEIQKLGVPCALVVDSQHVHLPFFDGSPIVTALGVGPCTKRQVKRVLGKLKLIK
;
A
#
# COMPACT_ATOMS: atom_id res chain seq x y z
N MET A 1 -8.24 8.50 9.88
CA MET A 1 -8.88 7.18 10.10
C MET A 1 -8.66 6.74 11.54
N ASN A 2 -9.66 6.12 12.18
CA ASN A 2 -9.44 5.46 13.47
C ASN A 2 -8.58 4.19 13.29
N ALA A 3 -8.09 3.60 14.39
CA ALA A 3 -7.21 2.43 14.35
C ALA A 3 -7.84 1.23 13.62
N GLY A 4 -9.11 0.92 13.88
CA GLY A 4 -9.80 -0.22 13.25
C GLY A 4 -9.89 -0.07 11.73
N LYS A 5 -10.30 1.10 11.23
CA LYS A 5 -10.35 1.37 9.80
C LYS A 5 -8.95 1.36 9.19
N LEU A 6 -7.96 1.91 9.90
CA LEU A 6 -6.56 1.87 9.47
C LEU A 6 -6.03 0.46 9.28
N CYS A 7 -6.24 -0.44 10.25
CA CYS A 7 -5.86 -1.85 10.12
C CYS A 7 -6.55 -2.52 8.93
N SER A 8 -7.84 -2.27 8.71
CA SER A 8 -8.58 -2.81 7.57
C SER A 8 -8.01 -2.36 6.23
N GLN A 9 -7.75 -1.06 6.05
CA GLN A 9 -7.19 -0.55 4.79
C GLN A 9 -5.76 -1.04 4.54
N ILE A 10 -4.95 -1.16 5.60
CA ILE A 10 -3.60 -1.75 5.54
C ILE A 10 -3.69 -3.22 5.08
N GLY A 11 -4.64 -4.00 5.61
CA GLY A 11 -4.87 -5.38 5.20
C GLY A 11 -5.20 -5.50 3.70
N HIS A 12 -6.10 -4.64 3.20
CA HIS A 12 -6.40 -4.56 1.77
C HIS A 12 -5.16 -4.22 0.95
N ALA A 13 -4.36 -3.25 1.39
CA ALA A 13 -3.15 -2.82 0.69
C ALA A 13 -2.13 -3.97 0.55
N PHE A 14 -1.88 -4.73 1.61
CA PHE A 14 -0.98 -5.90 1.55
C PHE A 14 -1.50 -6.99 0.61
N HIS A 15 -2.80 -7.25 0.63
CA HIS A 15 -3.40 -8.28 -0.24
C HIS A 15 -3.36 -7.87 -1.71
N TYR A 16 -3.70 -6.63 -2.02
CA TYR A 16 -3.81 -6.16 -3.39
C TYR A 16 -2.46 -6.00 -4.08
N SER A 17 -1.40 -5.65 -3.36
CA SER A 17 -0.07 -5.51 -3.98
C SER A 17 0.50 -6.85 -4.45
N VAL A 18 0.20 -7.94 -3.73
CA VAL A 18 0.68 -9.31 -4.05
C VAL A 18 -0.18 -9.99 -5.11
N ARG A 19 -1.46 -9.64 -5.24
CA ARG A 19 -2.37 -10.22 -6.24
C ARG A 19 -2.02 -9.88 -7.69
N ASN A 20 -1.19 -8.86 -7.92
CA ASN A 20 -0.75 -8.49 -9.27
C ASN A 20 0.42 -9.40 -9.72
N LYS A 21 0.13 -10.71 -9.85
CA LYS A 21 1.10 -11.79 -10.06
C LYS A 21 1.85 -11.70 -11.40
N GLU A 22 1.34 -10.91 -12.35
CA GLU A 22 1.95 -10.78 -13.67
C GLU A 22 3.34 -10.11 -13.65
N ILE A 23 3.71 -9.43 -12.56
CA ILE A 23 4.90 -8.58 -12.51
C ILE A 23 6.10 -9.21 -11.77
N CYS A 24 5.93 -10.25 -10.93
CA CYS A 24 7.09 -10.86 -10.23
C CYS A 24 6.79 -12.20 -9.53
N ASN A 25 6.82 -13.33 -10.24
CA ASN A 25 6.58 -14.65 -9.62
C ASN A 25 7.62 -14.98 -8.53
N SER A 26 8.93 -14.83 -8.79
CA SER A 26 9.96 -15.25 -7.83
C SER A 26 9.99 -14.42 -6.54
N LEU A 27 9.76 -13.10 -6.61
CA LEU A 27 9.71 -12.26 -5.40
C LEU A 27 8.43 -12.47 -4.58
N VAL A 28 7.33 -12.88 -5.22
CA VAL A 28 6.11 -13.29 -4.51
C VAL A 28 6.35 -14.60 -3.79
N ASP A 29 6.97 -15.58 -4.45
CA ASP A 29 7.32 -16.86 -3.84
C ASP A 29 8.24 -16.67 -2.61
N ASP A 30 9.29 -15.83 -2.74
CA ASP A 30 10.18 -15.48 -1.62
C ASP A 30 9.44 -14.77 -0.47
N TYR A 31 8.49 -13.89 -0.80
CA TYR A 31 7.70 -13.13 0.18
C TYR A 31 6.68 -14.01 0.92
N GLU A 32 6.08 -14.97 0.23
CA GLU A 32 5.11 -15.93 0.78
C GLU A 32 5.80 -17.13 1.46
N ASN A 33 7.11 -17.32 1.26
CA ASN A 33 7.87 -18.38 1.91
C ASN A 33 7.81 -18.24 3.45
N PRO A 34 7.27 -19.24 4.17
CA PRO A 34 7.08 -19.17 5.62
C PRO A 34 8.38 -19.23 6.42
N GLU A 35 9.49 -19.71 5.85
CA GLU A 35 10.79 -19.79 6.54
C GLU A 35 11.46 -18.43 6.68
N PHE A 36 11.36 -17.58 5.67
CA PHE A 36 11.94 -16.23 5.69
C PHE A 36 10.92 -15.17 6.07
N GLY A 37 9.69 -15.31 5.58
CA GLY A 37 8.60 -14.37 5.81
C GLY A 37 8.84 -13.01 5.19
N GLY A 38 7.99 -12.61 4.25
CA GLY A 38 8.00 -11.27 3.70
C GLY A 38 7.71 -10.18 4.74
N SER A 39 8.69 -9.30 4.99
CA SER A 39 8.55 -8.16 5.89
C SER A 39 7.47 -7.19 5.39
N LYS A 40 6.60 -6.73 6.31
CA LYS A 40 5.54 -5.76 6.05
C LYS A 40 5.81 -4.50 6.88
N VAL A 41 5.82 -3.35 6.22
CA VAL A 41 6.11 -2.05 6.87
C VAL A 41 5.01 -1.06 6.51
N CYS A 42 4.42 -0.43 7.52
CA CYS A 42 3.40 0.59 7.34
C CYS A 42 4.03 1.99 7.38
N LEU A 43 3.85 2.75 6.31
CA LEU A 43 4.37 4.11 6.17
C LEU A 43 3.23 5.11 6.05
N TRP A 44 3.46 6.33 6.52
CA TRP A 44 2.48 7.41 6.54
C TRP A 44 2.60 8.28 5.28
N ALA A 45 1.49 8.41 4.54
CA ALA A 45 1.27 9.44 3.54
C ALA A 45 0.35 10.52 4.12
N ASN A 46 0.53 11.77 3.70
CA ASN A 46 -0.14 12.92 4.33
C ASN A 46 -1.58 13.09 3.85
N ASP A 47 -1.84 12.78 2.58
CA ASP A 47 -3.10 13.00 1.90
C ASP A 47 -3.18 12.12 0.64
N GLU A 48 -4.36 12.10 0.00
CA GLU A 48 -4.62 11.34 -1.22
C GLU A 48 -3.71 11.74 -2.39
N ILE A 49 -3.39 13.03 -2.54
CA ILE A 49 -2.49 13.52 -3.59
C ILE A 49 -1.09 12.92 -3.40
N HIS A 50 -0.61 12.83 -2.16
CA HIS A 50 0.66 12.21 -1.83
C HIS A 50 0.64 10.72 -2.15
N ILE A 51 -0.46 10.01 -1.88
CA ILE A 51 -0.62 8.61 -2.25
C ILE A 51 -0.50 8.43 -3.78
N HIS A 52 -1.19 9.24 -4.57
CA HIS A 52 -1.12 9.18 -6.03
C HIS A 52 0.29 9.46 -6.57
N LYS A 53 1.01 10.43 -5.99
CA LYS A 53 2.40 10.72 -6.35
C LYS A 53 3.31 9.52 -6.07
N ILE A 54 3.18 8.89 -4.90
CA ILE A 54 3.96 7.69 -4.56
C ILE A 54 3.61 6.57 -5.54
N HIS A 55 2.33 6.32 -5.79
CA HIS A 55 1.86 5.27 -6.72
C HIS A 55 2.51 5.43 -8.11
N HIS A 56 2.46 6.64 -8.67
CA HIS A 56 3.07 6.94 -9.97
C HIS A 56 4.59 6.70 -9.99
N GLU A 57 5.31 7.09 -8.94
CA GLU A 57 6.76 6.86 -8.84
C GLU A 57 7.10 5.37 -8.65
N ILE A 58 6.27 4.61 -7.93
CA ILE A 58 6.45 3.16 -7.76
C ILE A 58 6.19 2.42 -9.08
N GLN A 59 5.16 2.81 -9.84
CA GLN A 59 4.89 2.25 -11.17
C GLN A 59 6.08 2.46 -12.13
N LYS A 60 6.74 3.63 -12.10
CA LYS A 60 7.94 3.89 -12.91
C LYS A 60 9.12 2.98 -12.56
N LEU A 61 9.17 2.46 -11.33
CA LEU A 61 10.21 1.53 -10.88
C LEU A 61 9.90 0.08 -11.27
N GLY A 62 8.76 -0.19 -11.92
CA GLY A 62 8.33 -1.55 -12.26
C GLY A 62 8.00 -2.39 -11.03
N VAL A 63 7.68 -1.76 -9.90
CA VAL A 63 7.34 -2.45 -8.65
C VAL A 63 5.83 -2.66 -8.60
N PRO A 64 5.33 -3.86 -8.25
CA PRO A 64 3.90 -4.10 -8.07
C PRO A 64 3.30 -3.13 -7.05
N CYS A 65 2.15 -2.55 -7.36
CA CYS A 65 1.44 -1.67 -6.44
C CYS A 65 -0.05 -1.62 -6.74
N ALA A 66 -0.84 -1.28 -5.73
CA ALA A 66 -2.29 -1.22 -5.84
C ALA A 66 -2.89 -0.16 -4.91
N LEU A 67 -3.77 0.68 -5.46
CA LEU A 67 -4.54 1.64 -4.68
C LEU A 67 -5.68 0.93 -3.96
N VAL A 68 -5.93 1.32 -2.72
CA VAL A 68 -7.11 0.92 -1.95
C VAL A 68 -8.08 2.08 -1.95
N VAL A 69 -9.29 1.83 -2.46
CA VAL A 69 -10.38 2.80 -2.50
C VAL A 69 -11.41 2.40 -1.47
N ASP A 70 -11.65 3.28 -0.50
CA ASP A 70 -12.77 3.16 0.42
C ASP A 70 -13.98 3.89 -0.16
N SER A 71 -15.16 3.26 -0.10
CA SER A 71 -16.40 3.84 -0.63
C SER A 71 -17.60 3.33 0.16
N GLN A 72 -18.74 3.99 0.01
CA GLN A 72 -20.07 3.55 0.50
C GLN A 72 -20.31 3.62 2.02
N HIS A 73 -19.28 3.81 2.86
CA HIS A 73 -19.49 3.99 4.30
C HIS A 73 -19.83 5.45 4.62
N VAL A 74 -21.11 5.80 4.65
CA VAL A 74 -21.55 7.18 4.99
C VAL A 74 -21.41 7.42 6.50
N HIS A 75 -20.63 8.44 6.88
CA HIS A 75 -20.43 8.89 8.26
C HIS A 75 -20.46 10.42 8.33
N LEU A 76 -21.63 11.01 8.11
CA LEU A 76 -21.81 12.45 8.12
C LEU A 76 -21.50 13.06 9.51
N PRO A 77 -20.94 14.29 9.57
CA PRO A 77 -20.56 15.15 8.44
C PRO A 77 -19.16 14.85 7.86
N PHE A 78 -18.47 13.83 8.38
CA PHE A 78 -17.03 13.62 8.10
C PHE A 78 -16.77 12.85 6.81
N PHE A 79 -17.73 12.06 6.34
CA PHE A 79 -17.60 11.29 5.11
C PHE A 79 -18.98 11.03 4.50
N ASP A 80 -19.14 11.34 3.23
CA ASP A 80 -20.39 11.22 2.47
C ASP A 80 -20.49 9.91 1.67
N GLY A 81 -19.47 9.05 1.77
CA GLY A 81 -19.40 7.78 1.04
C GLY A 81 -18.83 7.88 -0.37
N SER A 82 -18.39 9.06 -0.81
CA SER A 82 -17.65 9.22 -2.06
C SER A 82 -16.38 8.35 -2.09
N PRO A 83 -15.96 7.83 -3.25
CA PRO A 83 -14.75 7.01 -3.31
C PRO A 83 -13.51 7.83 -2.97
N ILE A 84 -12.73 7.38 -1.99
CA ILE A 84 -11.47 8.02 -1.57
C ILE A 84 -10.37 6.98 -1.57
N VAL A 85 -9.20 7.32 -2.12
CA VAL A 85 -8.00 6.51 -1.96
C VAL A 85 -7.48 6.63 -0.53
N THR A 86 -7.51 5.52 0.21
CA THR A 86 -7.16 5.49 1.64
C THR A 86 -5.82 4.84 1.92
N ALA A 87 -5.32 3.98 1.02
CA ALA A 87 -4.03 3.33 1.17
C ALA A 87 -3.43 2.94 -0.19
N LEU A 88 -2.14 2.61 -0.16
CA LEU A 88 -1.39 2.10 -1.30
C LEU A 88 -0.59 0.89 -0.85
N GLY A 89 -0.82 -0.25 -1.50
CA GLY A 89 0.02 -1.43 -1.40
C GLY A 89 1.23 -1.30 -2.32
N VAL A 90 2.42 -1.66 -1.84
CA VAL A 90 3.68 -1.63 -2.60
C VAL A 90 4.45 -2.92 -2.36
N GLY A 91 4.84 -3.57 -3.45
CA GLY A 91 5.63 -4.80 -3.46
C GLY A 91 4.80 -6.07 -3.71
N PRO A 92 5.45 -7.25 -3.68
CA PRO A 92 6.78 -7.49 -3.11
C PRO A 92 7.91 -6.76 -3.83
N CYS A 93 8.90 -6.28 -3.08
CA CYS A 93 10.05 -5.56 -3.61
C CYS A 93 11.24 -5.61 -2.65
N THR A 94 12.42 -5.29 -3.16
CA THR A 94 13.61 -5.13 -2.31
C THR A 94 13.66 -3.71 -1.72
N LYS A 95 14.21 -3.57 -0.51
CA LYS A 95 14.44 -2.27 0.13
C LYS A 95 15.22 -1.31 -0.77
N ARG A 96 16.18 -1.83 -1.55
CA ARG A 96 17.02 -1.04 -2.46
C ARG A 96 16.20 -0.42 -3.60
N GLN A 97 15.27 -1.16 -4.20
CA GLN A 97 14.44 -0.67 -5.32
C GLN A 97 13.60 0.54 -4.91
N VAL A 98 12.96 0.48 -3.75
CA VAL A 98 11.98 1.51 -3.33
C VAL A 98 12.57 2.61 -2.44
N LYS A 99 13.84 2.51 -2.03
CA LYS A 99 14.49 3.42 -1.05
C LYS A 99 14.35 4.89 -1.41
N ARG A 100 14.49 5.24 -2.70
CA ARG A 100 14.41 6.64 -3.17
C ARG A 100 13.03 7.27 -2.95
N VAL A 101 11.97 6.47 -3.06
CA VAL A 101 10.58 6.91 -2.95
C VAL A 101 10.08 6.77 -1.51
N LEU A 102 10.17 5.57 -0.94
CA LEU A 102 9.57 5.25 0.37
C LEU A 102 10.46 5.62 1.56
N GLY A 103 11.77 5.75 1.37
CA GLY A 103 12.72 5.97 2.47
C GLY A 103 12.59 7.33 3.18
N LYS A 104 11.79 8.26 2.63
CA LYS A 104 11.51 9.57 3.21
C LYS A 104 10.22 9.61 4.04
N LEU A 105 9.42 8.53 3.97
CA LEU A 105 8.14 8.46 4.66
C LEU A 105 8.35 8.07 6.13
N LYS A 106 7.44 8.54 6.99
CA LYS A 106 7.45 8.20 8.41
C LYS A 106 6.76 6.86 8.64
N LEU A 107 7.15 6.14 9.69
CA LEU A 107 6.39 4.97 10.14
C LEU A 107 5.03 5.41 10.68
N ILE A 108 3.99 4.59 10.44
CA ILE A 108 2.72 4.73 11.14
C ILE A 108 2.96 4.45 12.63
N LYS A 109 2.38 5.28 13.50
CA LYS A 109 2.42 5.14 14.96
C LYS A 109 1.10 4.59 15.48
#